data_AF-A0A372DXR3-F1
#
_entry.id   AF-A0A372DXR3-F1
#
_cell.length_a   1.000
_cell.length_b   1.000
_cell.length_c   1.000
_cell.angle_alpha   90.00
_cell.angle_beta   90.00
_cell.angle_gamma   90.00
#
_symmetry.space_group_name_H-M   'P 1'
#
loop_
_entity.id
_entity.type
_entity.pdbx_description
1 polymer ?
#
loop_
_entity_poly.entity_id
_entity_poly.type
_entity_poly.pdbx_seq_one_letter_code
_entity_poly.pdbx_strand_id
1 'polypeptide(L)'
;MRTSVLLATWLLLSGWVEAPPAPQSTPARLVIYRQREFYGTSYAIKINDKQWGSLPTNRYLQLEVAPGRVKIESVSYPSDNQITRLEVQAGRTYYIKAVEEVDFLTRTLLMAPVSEEQGQRETQRLKLTVPRAK
;
A
#
# COMPACT_ATOMS: atom_id res chain seq x y z
N MET A 1 63.69 -26.16 -33.97
CA MET A 1 62.35 -25.53 -34.00
C MET A 1 61.37 -26.45 -33.30
N ARG A 2 61.03 -26.17 -32.04
CA ARG A 2 59.91 -26.77 -31.30
C ARG A 2 59.39 -25.68 -30.37
N THR A 3 58.16 -25.29 -30.60
CA THR A 3 57.46 -24.14 -30.02
C THR A 3 57.03 -24.44 -28.59
N SER A 4 57.50 -23.63 -27.65
CA SER A 4 56.97 -23.54 -26.29
C SER A 4 55.62 -22.82 -26.35
N VAL A 5 54.54 -23.50 -25.94
CA VAL A 5 53.24 -22.87 -25.72
C VAL A 5 53.14 -22.56 -24.23
N LEU A 6 53.38 -21.31 -23.86
CA LEU A 6 53.05 -20.76 -22.55
C LEU A 6 51.60 -20.23 -22.65
N LEU A 7 50.64 -20.96 -22.07
CA LEU A 7 49.29 -20.45 -21.90
C LEU A 7 49.28 -19.46 -20.73
N ALA A 8 49.06 -18.19 -21.04
CA ALA A 8 48.84 -17.12 -20.09
C ALA A 8 47.47 -17.32 -19.39
N THR A 9 47.49 -17.84 -18.16
CA THR A 9 46.36 -17.75 -17.23
C THR A 9 46.39 -16.39 -16.56
N TRP A 10 45.82 -15.39 -17.23
CA TRP A 10 45.46 -14.10 -16.64
C TRP A 10 44.03 -13.78 -17.05
N LEU A 11 43.29 -13.18 -16.12
CA LEU A 11 41.88 -12.78 -16.19
C LEU A 11 40.90 -13.91 -15.83
N LEU A 12 40.41 -13.85 -14.59
CA LEU A 12 38.98 -13.76 -14.24
C LEU A 12 38.85 -13.64 -12.70
N LEU A 13 39.51 -12.63 -12.13
CA LEU A 13 39.16 -12.06 -10.83
C LEU A 13 38.21 -10.89 -11.09
N SER A 14 37.05 -11.17 -11.68
CA SER A 14 35.93 -10.24 -11.70
C SER A 14 35.36 -10.20 -10.30
N GLY A 15 35.86 -9.23 -9.53
CA GLY A 15 35.39 -8.92 -8.19
C GLY A 15 33.87 -8.89 -8.17
N TRP A 16 33.30 -9.67 -7.27
CA TRP A 16 31.95 -9.48 -6.79
C TRP A 16 31.94 -8.10 -6.11
N VAL A 17 31.59 -7.08 -6.87
CA VAL A 17 31.16 -5.81 -6.30
C VAL A 17 29.82 -6.12 -5.67
N GLU A 18 29.82 -6.37 -4.36
CA GLU A 18 28.61 -6.42 -3.57
C GLU A 18 27.93 -5.06 -3.77
N ALA A 19 26.80 -5.06 -4.50
CA ALA A 19 26.04 -3.85 -4.71
C ALA A 19 25.75 -3.23 -3.34
N PRO A 20 25.97 -1.91 -3.14
CA PRO A 20 25.64 -1.29 -1.88
C PRO A 20 24.21 -1.67 -1.51
N PRO A 21 23.95 -2.11 -0.26
CA PRO A 21 22.60 -2.42 0.16
C PRO A 21 21.73 -1.20 -0.15
N ALA A 22 20.66 -1.42 -0.91
CA ALA A 22 19.73 -0.36 -1.29
C ALA A 22 19.39 0.43 -0.01
N PRO A 23 19.42 1.77 -0.04
CA PRO A 23 19.15 2.57 1.15
C PRO A 23 17.81 2.09 1.72
N GLN A 24 17.83 1.61 2.96
CA GLN A 24 16.64 1.17 3.67
C GLN A 24 15.74 2.41 3.85
N SER A 25 14.89 2.66 2.87
CA SER A 25 14.05 3.85 2.90
C SER A 25 13.01 3.64 4.00
N THR A 26 12.95 4.59 4.94
CA THR A 26 11.92 4.60 5.99
C THR A 26 10.54 4.43 5.33
N PRO A 27 9.73 3.45 5.76
CA PRO A 27 8.42 3.23 5.15
C PRO A 27 7.53 4.47 5.33
N ALA A 28 6.62 4.67 4.38
CA ALA A 28 5.52 5.60 4.56
C ALA A 28 4.40 4.91 5.35
N ARG A 29 3.61 5.68 6.08
CA ARG A 29 2.43 5.18 6.79
C ARG A 29 1.18 5.51 6.00
N LEU A 30 0.36 4.51 5.71
CA LEU A 30 -0.92 4.69 5.05
C LEU A 30 -2.05 4.35 6.03
N VAL A 31 -2.99 5.29 6.19
CA VAL A 31 -4.17 5.15 7.03
C VAL A 31 -5.41 5.26 6.15
N ILE A 32 -6.19 4.18 6.04
CA ILE A 32 -7.44 4.14 5.28
C ILE A 32 -8.58 4.02 6.27
N TYR A 33 -9.51 4.96 6.27
CA TYR A 33 -10.53 5.04 7.31
C TYR A 33 -11.92 5.27 6.76
N ARG A 34 -12.92 4.71 7.45
CA ARG A 34 -14.34 4.89 7.15
C ARG A 34 -15.06 5.33 8.41
N GLN A 35 -15.83 6.41 8.28
CA GLN A 35 -16.59 6.96 9.40
C GLN A 35 -17.87 6.15 9.65
N ARG A 36 -18.65 6.54 10.66
CA ARG A 36 -19.93 5.90 10.93
C ARG A 36 -20.94 6.29 9.85
N GLU A 37 -21.59 5.28 9.30
CA GLU A 37 -22.70 5.38 8.35
C GLU A 37 -23.89 4.59 8.92
N PHE A 38 -25.13 4.95 8.56
CA PHE A 38 -26.35 4.31 9.08
C PHE A 38 -26.48 2.84 8.63
N TYR A 39 -26.00 2.54 7.42
CA TYR A 39 -25.88 1.21 6.83
C TYR A 39 -24.48 1.06 6.25
N GLY A 40 -23.99 -0.16 6.05
CA GLY A 40 -22.71 -0.36 5.40
C GLY A 40 -22.17 -1.79 5.45
N THR A 41 -21.65 -2.25 4.32
CA THR A 41 -20.97 -3.57 4.24
C THR A 41 -19.46 -3.41 4.49
N SER A 42 -18.75 -4.49 4.79
CA SER A 42 -17.28 -4.39 4.89
C SER A 42 -16.65 -4.60 3.51
N TYR A 43 -15.61 -3.83 3.19
CA TYR A 43 -14.89 -3.93 1.91
C TYR A 43 -13.52 -4.55 2.13
N ALA A 44 -13.14 -5.52 1.30
CA ALA A 44 -11.75 -5.96 1.24
C ALA A 44 -10.89 -4.83 0.66
N ILE A 45 -9.77 -4.54 1.29
CA ILE A 45 -8.81 -3.53 0.85
C ILE A 45 -7.56 -4.24 0.36
N LYS A 46 -7.17 -3.95 -0.88
CA LYS A 46 -5.92 -4.40 -1.48
C LYS A 46 -4.97 -3.22 -1.64
N ILE A 47 -3.69 -3.47 -1.40
CA ILE A 47 -2.61 -2.50 -1.61
C ILE A 47 -1.57 -3.20 -2.46
N ASN A 48 -1.28 -2.65 -3.64
CA ASN A 48 -0.40 -3.25 -4.64
C ASN A 48 -0.76 -4.74 -4.87
N ASP A 49 -2.03 -4.99 -5.22
CA ASP A 49 -2.60 -6.32 -5.50
C ASP A 49 -2.68 -7.30 -4.31
N LYS A 50 -2.04 -7.00 -3.19
CA LYS A 50 -2.10 -7.80 -1.97
C LYS A 50 -3.28 -7.39 -1.10
N GLN A 51 -4.14 -8.33 -0.72
CA GLN A 51 -5.21 -8.09 0.24
C GLN A 51 -4.63 -7.91 1.65
N TRP A 52 -4.95 -6.80 2.29
CA TRP A 52 -4.48 -6.48 3.65
C TRP A 52 -5.52 -6.75 4.72
N GLY A 53 -6.80 -6.56 4.40
CA GLY A 53 -7.86 -6.80 5.37
C GLY A 53 -9.20 -6.29 4.86
N SER A 54 -10.15 -6.24 5.78
CA SER A 54 -11.49 -5.76 5.54
C SER A 54 -11.70 -4.43 6.27
N LEU A 55 -12.34 -3.46 5.63
CA LEU A 55 -12.66 -2.14 6.18
C LEU A 55 -14.18 -2.05 6.44
N PRO A 56 -14.64 -2.35 7.67
CA PRO A 56 -16.02 -2.08 8.08
C PRO A 56 -16.24 -0.58 8.36
N THR A 57 -17.50 -0.19 8.55
CA THR A 57 -17.87 1.17 8.99
C THR A 57 -17.28 1.49 10.37
N ASN A 58 -17.02 2.79 10.62
CA ASN A 58 -16.52 3.30 11.88
C ASN A 58 -15.19 2.64 12.33
N ARG A 59 -14.27 2.42 11.40
CA ARG A 59 -12.96 1.81 11.63
C ARG A 59 -11.90 2.40 10.70
N TYR A 60 -10.63 2.12 11.00
CA TYR A 60 -9.52 2.40 10.11
C TYR A 60 -8.56 1.20 9.98
N LEU A 61 -7.82 1.15 8.89
CA LEU A 61 -6.67 0.30 8.66
C LEU A 61 -5.42 1.19 8.68
N GLN A 62 -4.35 0.70 9.29
CA GLN A 62 -3.04 1.35 9.29
C GLN A 62 -2.00 0.32 8.85
N LEU A 63 -1.18 0.69 7.87
CA LEU A 63 -0.11 -0.14 7.36
C LEU A 63 1.10 0.68 6.94
N GLU A 64 2.24 0.02 6.91
CA GLU A 64 3.48 0.56 6.35
C GLU A 64 3.59 0.15 4.88
N VAL A 65 3.94 1.12 4.02
CA VAL A 65 4.10 0.93 2.58
C VAL A 65 5.45 1.48 2.13
N ALA A 66 6.04 0.84 1.12
CA ALA A 66 7.26 1.35 0.51
C ALA A 66 7.01 2.71 -0.15
N PRO A 67 7.97 3.65 -0.11
CA PRO A 67 7.91 4.89 -0.87
C PRO A 67 7.72 4.66 -2.38
N GLY A 68 7.02 5.57 -3.04
CA GLY A 68 6.71 5.53 -4.47
C GLY A 68 5.22 5.38 -4.74
N ARG A 69 4.88 4.80 -5.90
CA ARG A 69 3.50 4.67 -6.33
C ARG A 69 2.79 3.53 -5.60
N VAL A 70 1.71 3.86 -4.92
CA VAL A 70 0.83 2.92 -4.23
C VAL A 70 -0.51 2.84 -4.95
N LYS A 71 -0.95 1.61 -5.26
CA LYS A 71 -2.29 1.31 -5.77
C LYS A 71 -3.14 0.78 -4.63
N ILE A 72 -4.28 1.42 -4.36
CA ILE A 72 -5.24 1.07 -3.33
C ILE A 72 -6.52 0.64 -4.02
N GLU A 73 -7.04 -0.53 -3.69
CA GLU A 73 -8.27 -1.05 -4.28
C GLU A 73 -9.26 -1.47 -3.21
N SER A 74 -10.52 -1.08 -3.37
CA SER A 74 -11.63 -1.61 -2.60
C SER A 74 -12.35 -2.68 -3.41
N VAL A 75 -12.65 -3.81 -2.77
CA VAL A 75 -13.30 -4.97 -3.39
C VAL A 75 -14.42 -5.44 -2.46
N SER A 76 -15.64 -5.53 -2.98
CA SER A 76 -16.74 -6.23 -2.32
C SER A 76 -17.73 -6.70 -3.40
N TYR A 77 -18.48 -7.76 -3.13
CA TYR A 77 -19.53 -8.25 -4.02
C TYR A 77 -20.88 -7.94 -3.36
N PRO A 78 -21.84 -7.28 -4.05
CA PRO A 78 -21.91 -6.98 -5.49
C PRO A 78 -21.45 -5.56 -5.88
N SER A 79 -20.57 -4.91 -5.10
CA SER A 79 -20.12 -3.54 -5.37
C SER A 79 -19.10 -3.42 -6.51
N ASP A 80 -19.04 -2.25 -7.14
CA ASP A 80 -17.95 -1.94 -8.07
C ASP A 80 -16.63 -1.73 -7.32
N ASN A 81 -15.54 -2.19 -7.93
CA ASN A 81 -14.21 -1.97 -7.39
C ASN A 81 -13.77 -0.52 -7.64
N GLN A 82 -13.21 0.12 -6.62
CA GLN A 82 -12.62 1.45 -6.75
C GLN A 82 -11.10 1.39 -6.62
N ILE A 83 -10.40 2.18 -7.42
CA ILE A 83 -8.93 2.21 -7.47
C ILE A 83 -8.45 3.65 -7.22
N THR A 84 -7.69 3.83 -6.16
CA THR A 84 -7.00 5.09 -5.85
C THR A 84 -5.49 4.90 -6.00
N ARG A 85 -4.84 5.81 -6.72
CA ARG A 85 -3.38 5.83 -6.86
C ARG A 85 -2.81 7.01 -6.11
N LEU A 86 -1.72 6.78 -5.38
CA LEU A 86 -1.06 7.78 -4.56
C LEU A 86 0.46 7.66 -4.69
N GLU A 87 1.16 8.78 -4.83
CA GLU A 87 2.62 8.83 -4.69
C GLU A 87 2.97 9.13 -3.23
N VAL A 88 3.68 8.22 -2.56
CA VAL A 88 4.01 8.33 -1.14
C VAL A 88 5.51 8.52 -0.93
N GLN A 89 5.87 9.40 0.01
CA GLN A 89 7.26 9.69 0.37
C GLN A 89 7.65 9.00 1.67
N ALA A 90 8.93 8.65 1.79
CA ALA A 90 9.50 8.01 2.98
C ALA A 90 9.19 8.80 4.26
N GLY A 91 8.79 8.10 5.32
CA GLY A 91 8.55 8.68 6.64
C GLY A 91 7.32 9.58 6.76
N ARG A 92 6.51 9.76 5.71
CA ARG A 92 5.27 10.54 5.76
C ARG A 92 4.06 9.67 6.07
N THR A 93 3.04 10.28 6.69
CA THR A 93 1.74 9.64 6.92
C THR A 93 0.72 10.18 5.92
N TYR A 94 0.00 9.27 5.28
CA TYR A 94 -1.06 9.57 4.31
C TYR A 94 -2.39 9.04 4.81
N TYR A 95 -3.45 9.83 4.63
CA TYR A 95 -4.79 9.49 5.05
C TYR A 95 -5.71 9.39 3.83
N ILE A 96 -6.45 8.29 3.75
CA ILE A 96 -7.46 8.03 2.73
C ILE A 96 -8.80 7.90 3.44
N LYS A 97 -9.72 8.81 3.13
CA LYS A 97 -11.10 8.71 3.57
C LYS A 97 -11.87 7.82 2.62
N ALA A 98 -12.55 6.84 3.18
CA ALA A 98 -13.46 5.95 2.47
C ALA A 98 -14.91 6.29 2.84
N VAL A 99 -15.77 6.41 1.82
CA VAL A 99 -17.21 6.69 1.97
C VAL A 99 -17.96 5.73 1.06
N GLU A 100 -18.95 5.02 1.61
CA GLU A 100 -19.85 4.21 0.78
C GLU A 100 -20.83 5.14 0.06
N GLU A 101 -20.78 5.13 -1.27
CA GLU A 101 -21.77 5.73 -2.13
C GLU A 101 -22.73 4.62 -2.57
N VAL A 102 -24.03 4.86 -2.37
CA VAL A 102 -25.10 3.94 -2.76
C VAL A 102 -25.96 4.67 -3.78
N ASP A 103 -26.03 4.14 -4.99
CA ASP A 103 -27.00 4.56 -5.99
C ASP A 103 -28.12 3.51 -6.12
N PHE A 104 -29.06 3.71 -7.05
CA PHE A 104 -30.23 2.84 -7.21
C PHE A 104 -29.88 1.38 -7.56
N LEU A 105 -28.66 1.08 -8.03
CA LEU A 105 -28.28 -0.24 -8.54
C LEU A 105 -26.94 -0.76 -7.99
N THR A 106 -26.07 0.13 -7.52
CA THR A 106 -24.69 -0.17 -7.15
C THR A 106 -24.36 0.39 -5.77
N ARG A 107 -23.34 -0.21 -5.17
CA ARG A 107 -22.68 0.30 -3.98
C ARG A 107 -21.21 0.42 -4.34
N THR A 108 -20.57 1.51 -3.97
CA THR A 108 -19.16 1.72 -4.28
C THR A 108 -18.49 2.37 -3.09
N LEU A 109 -17.30 1.88 -2.72
CA LEU A 109 -16.51 2.54 -1.68
C LEU A 109 -15.57 3.56 -2.33
N LEU A 110 -16.00 4.81 -2.35
CA LEU A 110 -15.18 5.92 -2.82
C LEU A 110 -14.03 6.16 -1.86
N MET A 111 -12.82 6.30 -2.38
CA MET A 111 -11.60 6.48 -1.60
C MET A 111 -10.83 7.71 -2.09
N ALA A 112 -10.68 8.70 -1.22
CA ALA A 112 -10.01 9.95 -1.55
C ALA A 112 -8.94 10.31 -0.52
N PRO A 113 -7.76 10.82 -0.94
CA PRO A 113 -6.79 11.38 -0.02
C PRO A 113 -7.35 12.62 0.68
N VAL A 114 -6.99 12.77 1.95
CA VAL A 114 -7.29 13.96 2.76
C VAL A 114 -6.01 14.53 3.35
N SER A 115 -6.08 15.75 3.89
CA SER A 115 -4.93 16.34 4.58
C SER A 115 -4.59 15.54 5.84
N GLU A 116 -3.33 15.64 6.27
CA GLU A 116 -2.88 14.96 7.48
C GLU A 116 -3.64 15.44 8.72
N GLU A 117 -3.90 16.74 8.83
CA GLU A 117 -4.64 17.33 9.95
C GLU A 117 -6.08 16.82 10.00
N GLN A 118 -6.74 16.74 8.83
CA GLN A 118 -8.08 16.20 8.73
C GLN A 118 -8.11 14.71 9.10
N GLY A 119 -7.20 13.91 8.55
CA GLY A 119 -7.13 12.49 8.80
C GLY A 119 -6.82 12.16 10.26
N GLN A 120 -5.86 12.86 10.87
CA GLN A 120 -5.56 12.72 12.30
C GLN A 120 -6.79 13.02 13.16
N ARG A 121 -7.46 14.15 12.93
CA ARG A 121 -8.66 14.54 13.69
C ARG A 121 -9.79 13.53 13.55
N GLU A 122 -10.05 13.05 12.33
CA GLU A 122 -11.16 12.13 12.06
C GLU A 122 -10.90 10.71 12.60
N THR A 123 -9.64 10.25 12.59
CA THR A 123 -9.26 8.90 13.04
C THR A 123 -9.18 8.75 14.55
N GLN A 124 -8.98 9.83 15.31
CA GLN A 124 -8.99 9.82 16.79
C GLN A 124 -10.24 9.16 17.41
N ARG A 125 -11.38 9.21 16.71
CA ARG A 125 -12.65 8.66 17.18
C ARG A 125 -12.94 7.26 16.65
N LEU A 126 -12.05 6.70 15.83
CA LEU A 126 -12.21 5.42 15.16
C LEU A 126 -11.39 4.33 15.85
N LYS A 127 -11.79 3.08 15.67
CA LYS A 127 -11.03 1.92 16.17
C LYS A 127 -10.21 1.31 15.02
N LEU A 128 -8.99 0.89 15.34
CA LEU A 128 -8.14 0.15 14.41
C LEU A 128 -8.81 -1.19 14.08
N THR A 129 -8.79 -1.56 12.80
CA THR A 129 -9.08 -2.91 12.35
C THR A 129 -7.78 -3.67 12.24
N VAL A 130 -7.73 -4.86 12.83
CA VAL A 130 -6.57 -5.73 12.72
C VAL A 130 -6.53 -6.32 11.30
N PRO A 131 -5.46 -6.11 10.53
CA PRO A 131 -5.27 -6.78 9.26
C PRO A 131 -5.31 -8.30 9.47
N ARG A 132 -6.25 -9.00 8.85
CA ARG A 132 -6.20 -10.47 8.73
C ARG A 132 -5.75 -10.79 7.33
N ALA A 133 -4.45 -11.06 7.17
CA ALA A 133 -3.95 -11.68 5.96
C ALA A 133 -4.64 -13.05 5.82
N LYS A 134 -5.27 -13.30 4.67
CA LYS A 134 -5.68 -14.63 4.25
C LYS A 134 -4.68 -15.13 3.23
#